data_AF-A0A8S3TDM3-F1
#
_entry.id   AF-A0A8S3TDM3-F1
#
_cell.length_a   1.000
_cell.length_b   1.000
_cell.length_c   1.000
_cell.angle_alpha   90.00
_cell.angle_beta   90.00
_cell.angle_gamma   90.00
#
_symmetry.space_group_name_H-M   'P 1'
#
loop_
_entity.id
_entity.type
_entity.pdbx_description
1 polymer ?
#
loop_
_entity_poly.entity_id
_entity_poly.type
_entity_poly.pdbx_seq_one_letter_code
_entity_poly.pdbx_strand_id
1 'polypeptide(L)'
;MTRRFKKSLKTRNRKRKRLLNLRERIKTSIKITSIEKAKSFVKNLSQRVLEDDEWLLLSKGVKFIPQPSLKGLRKSIMNDFEEFERKLRCHYLFHDSKNDSKHPFYINSGYKPAYSCGTLENYLFATKYELSKINLKKMSPNLNKNEQKALRNLVEKIKK
;
A
#
# COMPACT_ATOMS: atom_id res chain seq x y z
N MET A 1 -42.22 9.93 -39.87
CA MET A 1 -41.75 8.95 -38.84
C MET A 1 -42.94 8.42 -38.03
N THR A 2 -43.15 7.10 -38.02
CA THR A 2 -44.38 6.45 -37.56
C THR A 2 -44.53 6.40 -36.03
N ARG A 3 -45.75 6.60 -35.54
CA ARG A 3 -46.16 6.65 -34.11
C ARG A 3 -45.70 5.41 -33.31
N ARG A 4 -45.54 4.26 -33.97
CA ARG A 4 -45.02 3.00 -33.40
C ARG A 4 -43.55 3.08 -32.97
N PHE A 5 -42.70 3.76 -33.75
CA PHE A 5 -41.28 3.91 -33.45
C PHE A 5 -41.05 4.75 -32.17
N LYS A 6 -41.81 5.85 -32.02
CA LYS A 6 -41.79 6.69 -30.81
C LYS A 6 -42.29 5.94 -29.56
N LYS A 7 -43.32 5.08 -29.68
CA LYS A 7 -43.79 4.21 -28.57
C LYS A 7 -42.73 3.20 -28.15
N SER A 8 -42.07 2.53 -29.10
CA SER A 8 -40.97 1.58 -28.86
C SER A 8 -39.83 2.24 -28.06
N LEU A 9 -39.33 3.40 -28.50
CA LEU A 9 -38.29 4.15 -27.79
C LEU A 9 -38.71 4.57 -26.36
N LYS A 10 -39.96 5.01 -26.18
CA LYS A 10 -40.50 5.40 -24.86
C LYS A 10 -40.56 4.21 -23.89
N THR A 11 -40.92 3.02 -24.36
CA THR A 11 -40.90 1.79 -23.55
C THR A 11 -39.48 1.33 -23.22
N ARG A 12 -38.54 1.42 -24.16
CA ARG A 12 -37.11 1.11 -23.94
C ARG A 12 -36.48 2.02 -22.89
N ASN A 13 -36.79 3.33 -22.93
CA ASN A 13 -36.31 4.30 -21.94
C ASN A 13 -36.89 4.05 -20.54
N ARG A 14 -38.17 3.65 -20.43
CA ARG A 14 -38.78 3.25 -19.14
C ARG A 14 -38.12 1.99 -18.56
N LYS A 15 -37.88 0.96 -19.38
CA LYS A 15 -37.16 -0.25 -18.96
C LYS A 15 -35.75 0.09 -18.46
N ARG A 16 -35.00 0.92 -19.19
CA ARG A 16 -33.66 1.39 -18.77
C ARG A 16 -33.68 2.12 -17.43
N LYS A 17 -34.63 3.04 -17.22
CA LYS A 17 -34.79 3.74 -15.93
C LYS A 17 -35.10 2.78 -14.78
N ARG A 18 -35.97 1.78 -14.97
CA ARG A 18 -36.26 0.77 -13.95
C ARG A 18 -35.01 -0.03 -13.56
N LEU A 19 -34.20 -0.45 -14.54
CA LEU A 19 -32.96 -1.17 -14.28
C LEU A 19 -31.93 -0.32 -13.52
N LEU A 20 -31.82 0.98 -13.84
CA LEU A 20 -30.96 1.90 -13.09
C LEU A 20 -31.41 2.04 -11.63
N ASN A 21 -32.71 2.25 -11.41
CA ASN A 21 -33.25 2.35 -10.05
C ASN A 21 -33.07 1.07 -9.23
N LEU A 22 -33.22 -0.10 -9.87
CA LEU A 22 -32.99 -1.39 -9.21
C LEU A 22 -31.51 -1.53 -8.80
N ARG A 23 -30.57 -1.15 -9.68
CA ARG A 23 -29.13 -1.16 -9.38
C ARG A 23 -28.78 -0.24 -8.22
N GLU A 24 -29.38 0.95 -8.17
CA GLU A 24 -29.15 1.88 -7.05
C GLU A 24 -29.69 1.33 -5.73
N ARG A 25 -30.89 0.72 -5.71
CA ARG A 25 -31.43 0.06 -4.51
C ARG A 25 -30.55 -1.10 -4.03
N ILE A 26 -30.03 -1.91 -4.95
CA ILE A 26 -29.12 -3.00 -4.60
C ILE A 26 -27.84 -2.43 -4.00
N LYS A 27 -27.23 -1.40 -4.63
CA LYS A 27 -26.04 -0.73 -4.08
C LYS A 27 -26.26 -0.17 -2.68
N THR A 28 -27.38 0.50 -2.44
CA THR A 28 -27.67 1.08 -1.12
C THR A 28 -27.86 -0.02 -0.08
N SER A 29 -28.59 -1.10 -0.41
CA SER A 29 -28.76 -2.23 0.52
C SER A 29 -27.41 -2.89 0.87
N ILE A 30 -26.54 -3.12 -0.10
CA ILE A 30 -25.20 -3.68 0.13
C ILE A 30 -24.39 -2.73 1.03
N LYS A 31 -24.44 -1.42 0.76
CA LYS A 31 -23.74 -0.43 1.58
C LYS A 31 -24.20 -0.48 3.04
N ILE A 32 -25.52 -0.51 3.29
CA ILE A 32 -26.08 -0.59 4.64
C ILE A 32 -25.59 -1.85 5.36
N THR A 33 -25.73 -3.02 4.73
CA THR A 33 -25.27 -4.29 5.33
C THR A 33 -23.76 -4.29 5.61
N SER A 34 -22.96 -3.66 4.75
CA SER A 34 -21.51 -3.55 4.97
C SER A 34 -21.15 -2.66 6.16
N ILE A 35 -21.91 -1.59 6.40
CA ILE A 35 -21.73 -0.69 7.54
C ILE A 35 -22.13 -1.38 8.84
N GLU A 36 -23.25 -2.11 8.84
CA GLU A 36 -23.70 -2.89 10.00
C GLU A 36 -22.67 -3.94 10.40
N LYS A 37 -22.12 -4.67 9.42
CA LYS A 37 -21.01 -5.59 9.66
C LYS A 37 -19.76 -4.87 10.16
N ALA A 38 -19.40 -3.72 9.60
CA ALA A 38 -18.25 -2.95 10.07
C ALA A 38 -18.40 -2.54 11.54
N LYS A 39 -19.61 -2.12 11.94
CA LYS A 39 -19.96 -1.75 13.31
C LYS A 39 -19.95 -2.95 14.29
N SER A 40 -20.11 -4.19 13.81
CA SER A 40 -20.01 -5.37 14.68
C SER A 40 -18.55 -5.76 14.99
N PHE A 41 -17.61 -5.50 14.08
CA PHE A 41 -16.20 -5.84 14.27
C PHE A 41 -15.37 -4.76 14.97
N VAL A 42 -15.76 -3.50 14.82
CA VAL A 42 -15.03 -2.36 15.38
C VAL A 42 -15.73 -1.90 16.66
N LYS A 43 -14.97 -1.68 17.74
CA LYS A 43 -15.47 -0.98 18.93
C LYS A 43 -14.88 0.41 18.99
N ASN A 44 -15.74 1.42 19.02
CA ASN A 44 -15.32 2.80 19.19
C ASN A 44 -15.15 3.10 20.68
N LEU A 45 -13.91 3.29 21.12
CA LEU A 45 -13.58 3.66 22.50
C LEU A 45 -13.45 5.18 22.69
N SER A 46 -13.60 5.96 21.61
CA SER A 46 -13.56 7.42 21.68
C SER A 46 -14.93 7.99 22.00
N GLN A 47 -14.96 9.19 22.60
CA GLN A 47 -16.21 9.91 22.90
C GLN A 47 -16.93 10.44 21.66
N ARG A 48 -16.27 10.44 20.49
CA ARG A 48 -16.84 10.97 19.24
C ARG A 48 -17.62 9.92 18.48
N VAL A 49 -18.59 10.37 17.70
CA VAL A 49 -19.29 9.52 16.73
C VAL A 49 -18.43 9.36 15.46
N LEU A 50 -18.27 8.12 15.00
CA LEU A 50 -17.55 7.81 13.76
C LEU A 50 -18.50 7.89 12.54
N GLU A 51 -18.01 8.42 11.43
CA GLU A 51 -18.72 8.41 10.14
C GLU A 51 -18.77 7.00 9.53
N ASP A 52 -19.73 6.72 8.65
CA ASP A 52 -19.88 5.41 8.01
C ASP A 52 -18.62 4.98 7.23
N ASP A 53 -17.97 5.91 6.54
CA ASP A 53 -16.73 5.63 5.81
C ASP A 53 -15.55 5.37 6.77
N GLU A 54 -15.57 5.93 7.99
CA GLU A 54 -14.58 5.64 9.05
C GLU A 54 -14.80 4.24 9.64
N TRP A 55 -16.06 3.83 9.88
CA TRP A 55 -16.40 2.46 10.28
C TRP A 55 -15.91 1.44 9.26
N LEU A 56 -16.24 1.65 7.98
CA LEU A 56 -15.83 0.77 6.89
C LEU A 56 -14.31 0.68 6.79
N LEU A 57 -13.60 1.82 6.90
CA LEU A 57 -12.14 1.85 6.88
C LEU A 57 -11.54 1.02 8.02
N LEU A 58 -11.97 1.27 9.26
CA LEU A 58 -11.44 0.58 10.45
C LEU A 58 -11.73 -0.93 10.42
N SER A 59 -12.90 -1.33 9.88
CA SER A 59 -13.27 -2.75 9.76
C SER A 59 -12.34 -3.55 8.85
N LYS A 60 -11.53 -2.89 7.99
CA LYS A 60 -10.51 -3.57 7.19
C LYS A 60 -9.32 -4.06 8.01
N GLY A 61 -9.07 -3.48 9.19
CA GLY A 61 -7.96 -3.86 10.08
C GLY A 61 -6.61 -3.82 9.36
N VAL A 62 -5.82 -4.89 9.49
CA VAL A 62 -4.45 -5.01 8.92
C VAL A 62 -4.43 -5.00 7.38
N LYS A 63 -5.57 -5.15 6.70
CA LYS A 63 -5.63 -4.94 5.23
C LYS A 63 -5.38 -3.47 4.85
N PHE A 64 -5.36 -2.57 5.83
CA PHE A 64 -4.87 -1.19 5.74
C PHE A 64 -3.33 -1.15 5.73
N ILE A 65 -2.65 -1.80 4.79
CA ILE A 65 -1.22 -1.54 4.61
C ILE A 65 -1.09 -0.34 3.68
N PRO A 66 -0.61 0.83 4.17
CA PRO A 66 -0.38 1.97 3.31
C PRO A 66 0.65 1.57 2.25
N GLN A 67 0.29 1.81 0.99
CA GLN A 67 1.16 1.46 -0.11
C GLN A 67 2.44 2.32 -0.03
N PRO A 68 3.64 1.74 -0.23
CA PRO A 68 4.86 2.51 -0.22
C PRO A 68 4.80 3.63 -1.26
N SER A 69 5.30 4.80 -0.84
CA SER A 69 5.43 5.96 -1.70
C SER A 69 6.39 5.65 -2.84
N LEU A 70 5.98 5.89 -4.08
CA LEU A 70 6.87 5.81 -5.24
C LEU A 70 7.89 6.97 -5.27
N LYS A 71 7.60 8.07 -4.54
CA LYS A 71 8.53 9.20 -4.43
C LYS A 71 9.76 8.71 -3.67
N GLY A 72 10.91 8.74 -4.34
CA GLY A 72 12.18 8.30 -3.75
C GLY A 72 12.34 6.78 -3.64
N LEU A 73 11.42 5.96 -4.14
CA LEU A 73 11.51 4.49 -4.04
C LEU A 73 12.81 3.97 -4.66
N ARG A 74 13.18 4.49 -5.83
CA ARG A 74 14.43 4.13 -6.50
C ARG A 74 15.66 4.50 -5.68
N LYS A 75 15.63 5.66 -5.01
CA LYS A 75 16.71 6.08 -4.10
C LYS A 75 16.77 5.15 -2.89
N SER A 76 15.62 4.78 -2.33
CA SER A 76 15.55 3.80 -1.23
C SER A 76 16.16 2.47 -1.64
N ILE A 77 15.75 1.90 -2.78
CA ILE A 77 16.29 0.62 -3.29
C ILE A 77 17.81 0.70 -3.47
N MET A 78 18.32 1.82 -4.00
CA MET A 78 19.76 2.00 -4.17
C MET A 78 20.49 2.13 -2.83
N ASN A 79 19.92 2.84 -1.85
CA ASN A 79 20.49 2.93 -0.50
C ASN A 79 20.49 1.57 0.20
N ASP A 80 19.40 0.81 0.07
CA ASP A 80 19.28 -0.54 0.63
C ASP A 80 20.32 -1.47 -0.03
N PHE A 81 20.55 -1.30 -1.34
CA PHE A 81 21.58 -2.01 -2.07
C PHE A 81 22.99 -1.61 -1.62
N GLU A 82 23.27 -0.34 -1.34
CA GLU A 82 24.56 0.07 -0.76
C GLU A 82 24.83 -0.56 0.61
N GLU A 83 23.78 -0.74 1.43
CA GLU A 83 23.92 -1.47 2.69
C GLU A 83 24.19 -2.97 2.45
N PHE A 84 23.55 -3.55 1.44
CA PHE A 84 23.82 -4.92 1.01
C PHE A 84 25.26 -5.10 0.51
N GLU A 85 25.73 -4.24 -0.41
CA GLU A 85 27.12 -4.19 -0.89
C GLU A 85 28.10 -4.18 0.29
N ARG A 86 27.87 -3.28 1.26
CA ARG A 86 28.69 -3.15 2.46
C ARG A 86 28.72 -4.44 3.28
N LYS A 87 27.56 -5.03 3.57
CA LYS A 87 27.46 -6.28 4.35
C LYS A 87 28.22 -7.40 3.65
N LEU A 88 28.08 -7.50 2.32
CA LEU A 88 28.73 -8.55 1.55
C LEU A 88 30.25 -8.39 1.52
N ARG A 89 30.75 -7.16 1.34
CA ARG A 89 32.19 -6.87 1.45
C ARG A 89 32.74 -7.18 2.84
N CYS A 90 32.01 -6.82 3.91
CA CYS A 90 32.43 -7.17 5.26
C CYS A 90 32.48 -8.68 5.46
N HIS A 91 31.48 -9.42 4.97
CA HIS A 91 31.46 -10.87 5.07
C HIS A 91 32.67 -11.51 4.38
N TYR A 92 33.03 -11.02 3.19
CA TYR A 92 34.22 -11.50 2.49
C TYR A 92 35.53 -11.13 3.20
N LEU A 93 35.64 -9.90 3.69
CA LEU A 93 36.87 -9.43 4.35
C LEU A 93 37.14 -10.15 5.68
N PHE A 94 36.08 -10.45 6.43
CA PHE A 94 36.17 -11.05 7.76
C PHE A 94 35.79 -12.53 7.77
N HIS A 95 35.85 -13.22 6.63
CA HIS A 95 35.41 -14.62 6.53
C HIS A 95 36.19 -15.56 7.46
N ASP A 96 37.48 -15.28 7.71
CA ASP A 96 38.35 -16.04 8.61
C ASP A 96 38.30 -15.56 10.08
N SER A 97 37.51 -14.53 10.38
CA SER A 97 37.41 -14.03 11.76
C SER A 97 36.64 -15.03 12.62
N LYS A 98 37.17 -15.35 13.80
CA LYS A 98 36.46 -16.19 14.76
C LYS A 98 35.16 -15.48 15.16
N ASN A 99 34.04 -16.19 15.06
CA ASN A 99 32.73 -15.72 15.52
C ASN A 99 32.72 -15.71 17.06
N ASP A 100 33.43 -14.75 17.65
CA ASP A 100 33.30 -14.49 19.08
C ASP A 100 31.87 -13.99 19.34
N SER A 101 31.29 -14.45 20.45
CA SER A 101 29.92 -14.08 20.82
C SER A 101 29.80 -12.56 20.89
N LYS A 102 28.98 -11.97 20.02
CA LYS A 102 28.75 -10.52 20.01
C LYS A 102 28.19 -10.08 21.36
N HIS A 103 28.79 -9.05 21.93
CA HIS A 103 28.33 -8.46 23.18
C HIS A 103 26.88 -7.93 23.05
N PRO A 104 26.03 -8.02 24.08
CA PRO A 104 24.65 -7.50 24.03
C PRO A 104 24.55 -6.00 23.67
N PHE A 105 25.56 -5.22 24.01
CA PHE A 105 25.67 -3.79 23.67
C PHE A 105 26.57 -3.52 22.45
N TYR A 106 26.77 -4.52 21.58
CA TYR A 106 27.56 -4.35 20.37
C TYR A 106 26.88 -3.36 19.41
N ILE A 107 27.55 -2.25 19.16
CA ILE A 107 27.11 -1.26 18.16
C ILE A 107 27.69 -1.67 16.82
N ASN A 108 26.83 -1.75 15.79
CA ASN A 108 27.29 -2.06 14.44
C ASN A 108 28.23 -0.96 13.94
N SER A 109 29.41 -1.35 13.46
CA SER A 109 30.36 -0.41 12.86
C SER A 109 29.79 0.20 11.57
N GLY A 110 29.97 1.51 11.37
CA GLY A 110 29.74 2.20 10.10
C GLY A 110 30.80 1.92 9.03
N TYR A 111 31.71 0.97 9.27
CA TYR A 111 32.81 0.63 8.39
C TYR A 111 32.30 0.19 7.00
N LYS A 112 32.91 0.76 5.96
CA LYS A 112 32.66 0.47 4.55
C LYS A 112 33.97 0.04 3.88
N PRO A 113 34.16 -1.26 3.57
CA PRO A 113 35.35 -1.73 2.88
C PRO A 113 35.40 -1.14 1.45
N ALA A 114 36.58 -0.66 1.04
CA ALA A 114 36.76 0.00 -0.26
C ALA A 114 36.74 -0.99 -1.43
N TYR A 115 37.43 -2.13 -1.30
CA TYR A 115 37.55 -3.15 -2.33
C TYR A 115 37.81 -4.50 -1.66
N SER A 116 37.20 -5.56 -2.18
CA SER A 116 37.28 -6.92 -1.62
C SER A 116 38.00 -7.88 -2.57
N CYS A 117 37.29 -8.47 -3.53
CA CYS A 117 37.84 -9.30 -4.60
C CYS A 117 37.19 -8.97 -5.94
N GLY A 118 37.92 -9.13 -7.05
CA GLY A 118 37.45 -8.72 -8.38
C GLY A 118 36.13 -9.38 -8.80
N THR A 119 35.95 -10.67 -8.50
CA THR A 119 34.70 -11.39 -8.78
C THR A 119 33.51 -10.79 -8.05
N LEU A 120 33.68 -10.43 -6.77
CA LEU A 120 32.64 -9.81 -5.98
C LEU A 120 32.28 -8.42 -6.51
N GLU A 121 33.28 -7.59 -6.79
CA GLU A 121 33.01 -6.24 -7.29
C GLU A 121 32.32 -6.27 -8.66
N ASN A 122 32.68 -7.22 -9.52
CA ASN A 122 31.99 -7.44 -10.80
C ASN A 122 30.52 -7.83 -10.59
N TYR A 123 30.24 -8.73 -9.64
CA TYR A 123 28.87 -9.13 -9.30
C TYR A 123 28.05 -7.96 -8.75
N LEU A 124 28.61 -7.18 -7.80
CA LEU A 124 27.94 -6.03 -7.22
C LEU A 124 27.65 -4.97 -8.28
N PHE A 125 28.61 -4.69 -9.16
CA PHE A 125 28.43 -3.75 -10.26
C PHE A 125 27.33 -4.19 -11.23
N ALA A 126 27.36 -5.45 -11.67
CA ALA A 126 26.35 -6.01 -12.57
C ALA A 126 24.95 -5.95 -11.93
N THR A 127 24.83 -6.36 -10.68
CA THR A 127 23.56 -6.35 -9.94
C THR A 127 23.02 -4.93 -9.77
N LYS A 128 23.89 -3.97 -9.40
CA LYS A 128 23.52 -2.55 -9.30
C LYS A 128 23.00 -2.01 -10.63
N TYR A 129 23.68 -2.35 -11.71
CA TYR A 129 23.29 -1.97 -13.06
C TYR A 129 21.94 -2.58 -13.45
N GLU A 130 21.69 -3.84 -13.13
CA GLU A 130 20.38 -4.49 -13.37
C GLU A 130 19.26 -3.85 -12.54
N LEU A 131 19.50 -3.60 -11.25
CA LEU A 131 18.55 -2.88 -10.39
C LEU A 131 18.24 -1.49 -10.94
N SER A 132 19.23 -0.83 -11.54
CA SER A 132 19.02 0.45 -12.19
C SER A 132 18.12 0.34 -13.44
N LYS A 133 18.05 -0.81 -14.09
CA LYS A 133 17.17 -0.99 -15.26
C LYS A 133 15.74 -1.35 -14.91
N ILE A 134 15.45 -1.72 -13.67
CA ILE A 134 14.11 -2.15 -13.27
C ILE A 134 13.11 -1.00 -13.45
N ASN A 135 12.09 -1.25 -14.26
CA ASN A 135 10.96 -0.36 -14.45
C ASN A 135 10.02 -0.47 -13.24
N LEU A 136 10.01 0.57 -12.40
CA LEU A 136 9.12 0.64 -11.25
C LEU A 136 7.70 0.98 -11.71
N LYS A 137 6.80 -0.01 -11.65
CA LYS A 137 5.39 0.20 -11.98
C LYS A 137 4.69 1.00 -10.87
N LYS A 138 3.91 2.00 -11.27
CA LYS A 138 3.02 2.70 -10.35
C LYS A 138 1.92 1.75 -9.88
N MET A 139 1.97 1.39 -8.60
CA MET A 139 0.88 0.66 -7.95
C MET A 139 -0.27 1.63 -7.63
N SER A 140 -1.52 1.18 -7.82
CA SER A 140 -2.73 1.95 -7.47
C SER A 140 -3.00 1.86 -5.97
N PRO A 141 -3.29 2.98 -5.29
CA PRO A 141 -3.51 2.98 -3.84
C PRO A 141 -4.58 1.96 -3.44
N ASN A 142 -4.30 1.21 -2.38
CA ASN A 142 -5.23 0.23 -1.80
C ASN A 142 -6.50 0.86 -1.20
N LEU A 143 -6.48 2.19 -1.01
CA LEU A 143 -7.57 2.96 -0.41
C LEU A 143 -8.23 3.86 -1.44
N ASN A 144 -9.55 3.84 -1.47
CA ASN A 144 -10.32 4.77 -2.28
C ASN A 144 -10.24 6.20 -1.71
N LYS A 145 -10.61 7.22 -2.48
CA LYS A 145 -10.58 8.64 -2.05
C LYS A 145 -11.35 8.88 -0.75
N ASN A 146 -12.53 8.25 -0.60
CA ASN A 146 -13.33 8.35 0.62
C ASN A 146 -12.62 7.76 1.83
N GLU A 147 -11.99 6.60 1.64
CA GLU A 147 -11.22 5.92 2.68
C GLU A 147 -9.97 6.72 3.07
N GLN A 148 -9.29 7.34 2.09
CA GLN A 148 -8.17 8.24 2.35
C GLN A 148 -8.60 9.50 3.10
N LYS A 149 -9.81 10.02 2.83
CA LYS A 149 -10.38 11.16 3.56
C LYS A 149 -10.76 10.76 4.98
N ALA A 150 -11.42 9.62 5.15
CA ALA A 150 -11.75 9.05 6.46
C ALA A 150 -10.48 8.88 7.29
N LEU A 151 -9.42 8.29 6.73
CA LEU A 151 -8.14 8.15 7.42
C LEU A 151 -7.56 9.48 7.89
N ARG A 152 -7.55 10.51 7.02
CA ARG A 152 -7.05 11.84 7.39
C ARG A 152 -7.86 12.43 8.54
N ASN A 153 -9.18 12.31 8.48
CA ASN A 153 -10.07 12.75 9.55
C ASN A 153 -9.79 12.03 10.87
N LEU A 154 -9.57 10.70 10.83
CA LEU A 154 -9.19 9.91 12.00
C LEU A 154 -7.87 10.43 12.62
N VAL A 155 -6.86 10.66 11.79
CA VAL A 155 -5.51 11.07 12.24
C VAL A 155 -5.47 12.51 12.78
N GLU A 156 -6.08 13.47 12.09
CA GLU A 156 -6.09 14.87 12.52
C GLU A 156 -6.78 15.05 13.88
N LYS A 157 -7.82 14.25 14.14
CA LYS A 157 -8.64 14.35 15.35
C LYS A 157 -8.07 13.59 16.54
N ILE A 158 -7.03 12.77 16.36
CA ILE A 158 -6.24 12.17 17.46
C ILE A 158 -5.24 13.17 18.03
N LYS A 159 -4.84 14.17 17.24
CA LYS A 159 -3.84 15.19 17.64
C LYS A 159 -4.43 16.37 18.42
N LYS A 160 -5.73 16.36 18.68
CA LYS A 160 -6.45 17.34 19.50
C LYS A 160 -6.91 16.67 20.76
#